data_AF-A0A2N1QG13-F1
#
_entry.id   AF-A0A2N1QG13-F1
#
_cell.length_a   1.000
_cell.length_b   1.000
_cell.length_c   1.000
_cell.angle_alpha   90.00
_cell.angle_beta   90.00
_cell.angle_gamma   90.00
#
_symmetry.space_group_name_H-M   'P 1'
#
loop_
_entity.id
_entity.type
_entity.pdbx_description
1 polymer ?
#
loop_
_entity_poly.entity_id
_entity_poly.type
_entity_poly.pdbx_seq_one_letter_code
_entity_poly.pdbx_strand_id
1 'polypeptide(L)'
;MKRPNIILNITLGFLVKIFAYLKGQRIIQKCRIKGPAIILSNHTSFYDFIYTSAAMYPKRVSYLAAKKMFYETPTGFFLRLARAIPKSLMQADPVATLHAFRILKKKGIISIFPEGQISPSGRLLTPAYAIAKFLKKANVDVYIVKHMGAGLSNPPWSKKTFKGRVETIKELIITKEELTSLTSQEVYNIVYNKLYHSESEYNLIKKYKYKLNDISNLENVIYQCPSCLHEGLTSHKHQLICPSCNHTLTYDTCGLLNGEGLDTLFLKQESRVRKEVDLNPNYQIEGHARLMSFRNQKLVEVGSGIISLKRFEYTYKGTIDHEFKELTFKVSSTPTLPSDIGRNIQIYEKDIIYQFELDIKWLPTKMVHVGEYLYHLNHLEN
;
A
#
# COMPACT_ATOMS: atom_id res chain seq x y z
N MET A 1 4.54 -9.47 28.34
CA MET A 1 5.51 -9.44 27.21
C MET A 1 6.92 -9.28 27.76
N LYS A 2 7.77 -10.31 27.67
CA LYS A 2 9.18 -10.29 28.10
C LYS A 2 9.97 -9.18 27.36
N ARG A 3 10.97 -8.56 27.99
CA ARG A 3 11.86 -7.61 27.31
C ARG A 3 12.63 -8.36 26.19
N PRO A 4 12.72 -7.82 24.97
CA PRO A 4 13.42 -8.52 23.89
C PRO A 4 14.93 -8.53 24.16
N ASN A 5 15.63 -9.56 23.69
CA ASN A 5 17.08 -9.67 23.84
C ASN A 5 17.76 -8.47 23.14
N ILE A 6 18.43 -7.62 23.93
CA ILE A 6 19.09 -6.40 23.44
C ILE A 6 20.16 -6.74 22.40
N ILE A 7 20.95 -7.79 22.63
CA ILE A 7 22.02 -8.22 21.72
C ILE A 7 21.41 -8.58 20.37
N LEU A 8 20.35 -9.40 20.36
CA LEU A 8 19.66 -9.78 19.14
C LEU A 8 19.07 -8.59 18.37
N ASN A 9 18.51 -7.60 19.07
CA ASN A 9 17.99 -6.40 18.41
C ASN A 9 19.10 -5.55 17.79
N ILE A 10 20.23 -5.41 18.48
CA ILE A 10 21.37 -4.64 17.99
C ILE A 10 21.97 -5.34 16.77
N THR A 11 22.22 -6.65 16.84
CA THR A 11 22.82 -7.40 15.74
C THR A 11 21.90 -7.43 14.52
N LEU A 12 20.63 -7.80 14.68
CA LEU A 12 19.67 -7.84 13.58
C LEU A 12 19.42 -6.44 13.00
N GLY A 13 19.31 -5.42 13.86
CA GLY A 13 19.14 -4.04 13.42
C GLY A 13 20.34 -3.52 12.63
N PHE A 14 21.56 -3.92 13.01
CA PHE A 14 22.77 -3.58 12.27
C PHE A 14 22.81 -4.25 10.90
N LEU A 15 22.45 -5.54 10.80
CA LEU A 15 22.32 -6.23 9.52
C LEU A 15 21.28 -5.59 8.61
N VAL A 16 20.11 -5.22 9.15
CA VAL A 16 19.07 -4.48 8.43
C VAL A 16 19.60 -3.13 7.92
N LYS A 17 20.39 -2.42 8.73
CA LYS A 17 21.02 -1.15 8.34
C LYS A 17 22.01 -1.33 7.19
N ILE A 18 22.87 -2.35 7.24
CA ILE A 18 23.79 -2.68 6.14
C ILE A 18 22.99 -3.00 4.88
N PHE A 19 22.00 -3.87 5.00
CA PHE A 19 21.15 -4.27 3.88
C PHE A 19 20.48 -3.06 3.22
N ALA A 20 19.88 -2.17 4.01
CA ALA A 20 19.25 -0.95 3.50
C ALA A 20 20.25 -0.02 2.81
N TYR A 21 21.46 0.12 3.36
CA TYR A 21 22.54 0.90 2.74
C TYR A 21 22.97 0.33 1.37
N LEU A 22 23.10 -0.99 1.27
CA LEU A 22 23.41 -1.71 0.03
C LEU A 22 22.25 -1.62 -0.99
N LYS A 23 21.02 -1.50 -0.51
CA LYS A 23 19.82 -1.20 -1.30
C LYS A 23 19.67 0.29 -1.65
N GLY A 24 20.71 1.11 -1.45
CA GLY A 24 20.76 2.49 -1.89
C GLY A 24 20.31 3.54 -0.88
N GLN A 25 19.92 3.14 0.34
CA GLN A 25 19.40 4.07 1.35
C GLN A 25 20.47 5.07 1.81
N ARG A 26 20.13 6.36 1.83
CA ARG A 26 20.93 7.45 2.40
C ARG A 26 20.02 8.35 3.23
N ILE A 27 20.34 8.52 4.52
CA ILE A 27 19.60 9.41 5.42
C ILE A 27 20.14 10.82 5.22
N ILE A 28 19.35 11.69 4.59
CA ILE A 28 19.77 13.06 4.24
C ILE A 28 19.35 14.10 5.28
N GLN A 29 18.30 13.81 6.05
CA GLN A 29 17.83 14.64 7.17
C GLN A 29 17.68 13.78 8.41
N LYS A 30 18.30 14.20 9.50
CA LYS A 30 18.34 13.45 10.76
C LYS A 30 17.54 14.19 11.82
N CYS A 31 16.64 13.46 12.46
CA CYS A 31 15.99 13.86 13.70
C CYS A 31 16.19 12.75 14.74
N ARG A 32 16.38 13.14 16.00
CA ARG A 32 16.51 12.21 17.13
C ARG A 32 15.12 11.86 17.63
N ILE A 33 14.70 10.61 17.40
CA ILE A 33 13.40 10.11 17.80
C ILE A 33 13.54 9.36 19.13
N LYS A 34 12.75 9.74 20.14
CA LYS A 34 12.71 9.10 21.47
C LYS A 34 11.29 8.61 21.74
N GLY A 35 11.17 7.44 22.37
CA GLY A 35 9.87 6.90 22.76
C GLY A 35 9.36 7.48 24.09
N PRO A 36 8.04 7.53 24.32
CA PRO A 36 7.00 7.08 23.41
C PRO A 36 6.78 8.01 22.22
N ALA A 37 6.65 7.45 21.03
CA ALA A 37 6.46 8.22 19.80
C ALA A 37 5.76 7.40 18.72
N ILE A 38 5.11 8.10 17.80
CA ILE A 38 4.54 7.54 16.59
C ILE A 38 5.35 8.01 15.40
N ILE A 39 5.70 7.08 14.52
CA ILE A 39 6.33 7.35 13.23
C ILE A 39 5.31 7.10 12.14
N LEU A 40 5.15 8.05 11.25
CA LEU A 40 4.40 7.88 10.01
C LEU A 40 5.38 7.80 8.84
N SER A 41 5.17 6.83 7.95
CA SER A 41 6.00 6.64 6.76
C SER A 41 5.10 6.56 5.53
N ASN A 42 5.57 7.08 4.40
CA ASN A 42 4.93 6.83 3.11
C ASN A 42 5.19 5.38 2.67
N HIS A 43 4.33 4.85 1.80
CA HIS A 43 4.37 3.45 1.40
C HIS A 43 4.38 3.29 -0.13
N THR A 44 5.57 3.36 -0.73
CA THR A 44 5.78 3.19 -2.18
C THR A 44 6.53 1.91 -2.52
N SER A 45 6.99 1.14 -1.53
CA SER A 45 7.75 -0.08 -1.72
C SER A 45 7.49 -1.13 -0.63
N PHE A 46 7.61 -2.41 -0.99
CA PHE A 46 7.69 -3.49 0.01
C PHE A 46 8.86 -3.32 0.99
N TYR A 47 9.90 -2.56 0.64
CA TYR A 47 11.09 -2.37 1.47
C TYR A 47 10.99 -1.19 2.45
N ASP A 48 9.90 -0.42 2.47
CA ASP A 48 9.79 0.77 3.32
C ASP A 48 9.94 0.47 4.81
N PHE A 49 9.43 -0.68 5.29
CA PHE A 49 9.61 -1.10 6.68
C PHE A 49 11.09 -1.39 7.01
N ILE A 50 11.87 -1.87 6.04
CA ILE A 50 13.31 -2.10 6.17
C ILE A 50 14.03 -0.76 6.23
N TYR A 51 13.70 0.18 5.33
CA TYR A 51 14.27 1.52 5.32
C TYR A 51 13.95 2.29 6.60
N THR A 52 12.72 2.23 7.11
CA THR A 52 12.33 2.84 8.38
C THR A 52 13.09 2.19 9.55
N SER A 53 13.18 0.86 9.58
CA SER A 53 13.91 0.14 10.64
C SER A 53 15.40 0.48 10.65
N ALA A 54 16.03 0.57 9.47
CA ALA A 54 17.42 0.98 9.32
C ALA A 54 17.65 2.43 9.76
N ALA A 55 16.73 3.35 9.43
CA ALA A 55 16.81 4.75 9.81
C ALA A 55 16.63 4.99 11.33
N MET A 56 16.00 4.04 12.00
CA MET A 56 15.71 4.04 13.43
C MET A 56 16.75 3.31 14.27
N TYR A 57 17.62 2.51 13.67
CA TYR A 57 18.72 1.83 14.37
C TYR A 57 19.50 2.81 15.27
N PRO A 58 19.81 2.47 16.54
CA PRO A 58 19.59 1.17 17.21
C PRO A 58 18.25 1.04 17.95
N LYS A 59 17.31 1.96 17.73
CA LYS A 59 15.98 1.90 18.36
C LYS A 59 15.11 0.85 17.67
N ARG A 60 14.36 0.11 18.47
CA ARG A 60 13.34 -0.82 18.00
C ARG A 60 12.05 -0.06 17.69
N VAL A 61 11.43 -0.42 16.57
CA VAL A 61 10.13 0.07 16.13
C VAL A 61 9.19 -1.11 15.95
N SER A 62 7.93 -0.95 16.35
CA SER A 62 6.88 -1.96 16.12
C SER A 62 5.96 -1.48 15.00
N TYR A 63 5.62 -2.36 14.07
CA TYR A 63 4.79 -2.03 12.90
C TYR A 63 3.42 -2.67 13.02
N LEU A 64 2.44 -2.14 12.30
CA LEU A 64 1.19 -2.84 12.01
C LEU A 64 1.36 -3.58 10.68
N ALA A 65 0.93 -4.83 10.61
CA ALA A 65 1.00 -5.64 9.40
C ALA A 65 -0.30 -6.43 9.21
N ALA A 66 -0.65 -6.70 7.95
CA ALA A 66 -1.87 -7.44 7.63
C ALA A 66 -1.88 -8.80 8.34
N LYS A 67 -3.00 -9.15 8.99
CA LYS A 67 -3.15 -10.41 9.73
C LYS A 67 -2.80 -11.63 8.87
N LYS A 68 -3.13 -11.60 7.57
CA LYS A 68 -2.80 -12.68 6.61
C LYS A 68 -1.30 -13.03 6.57
N MET A 69 -0.44 -12.02 6.63
CA MET A 69 1.02 -12.19 6.54
C MET A 69 1.61 -12.94 7.73
N PHE A 70 0.92 -13.00 8.86
CA PHE A 70 1.37 -13.78 10.02
C PHE A 70 1.24 -15.29 9.79
N TYR A 71 0.41 -15.71 8.84
CA TYR A 71 0.22 -17.11 8.49
C TYR A 71 1.11 -17.57 7.32
N GLU A 72 1.78 -16.63 6.66
CA GLU A 72 2.70 -16.91 5.56
C GLU A 72 4.09 -17.31 6.07
N THR A 73 4.69 -18.33 5.48
CA THR A 73 6.06 -18.76 5.78
C THR A 73 6.99 -18.30 4.66
N PRO A 74 8.13 -17.63 4.96
CA PRO A 74 8.70 -17.34 6.28
C PRO A 74 8.28 -15.98 6.89
N THR A 75 7.51 -15.15 6.17
CA THR A 75 7.14 -13.78 6.56
C THR A 75 6.62 -13.67 8.00
N GLY A 76 5.68 -14.54 8.38
CA GLY A 76 5.05 -14.53 9.69
C GLY A 76 6.00 -14.83 10.84
N PHE A 77 7.07 -15.61 10.63
CA PHE A 77 8.11 -15.82 11.64
C PHE A 77 8.84 -14.51 11.94
N PHE A 78 9.27 -13.80 10.89
CA PHE A 78 9.95 -12.51 11.03
C PHE A 78 9.06 -11.42 11.62
N LEU A 79 7.77 -11.37 11.25
CA LEU A 79 6.81 -10.42 11.84
C LEU A 79 6.64 -10.65 13.35
N ARG A 80 6.56 -11.90 13.80
CA ARG A 80 6.49 -12.25 15.23
C ARG A 80 7.79 -11.87 15.96
N LEU A 81 8.94 -12.13 15.35
CA LEU A 81 10.25 -11.71 15.88
C LEU A 81 10.36 -10.18 16.00
N ALA A 82 9.86 -9.47 14.99
CA ALA A 82 9.73 -8.02 14.95
C ALA A 82 8.61 -7.47 15.87
N ARG A 83 7.82 -8.35 16.52
CA ARG A 83 6.66 -7.99 17.37
C ARG A 83 5.74 -7.02 16.66
N ALA A 84 5.53 -7.24 15.36
CA ALA A 84 4.52 -6.53 14.60
C ALA A 84 3.13 -6.83 15.18
N ILE A 85 2.23 -5.87 15.06
CA ILE A 85 0.85 -5.96 15.49
C ILE A 85 0.03 -6.44 14.29
N PRO A 86 -0.64 -7.61 14.38
CA PRO A 86 -1.61 -8.02 13.36
C PRO A 86 -2.76 -7.01 13.30
N LYS A 87 -3.11 -6.58 12.08
CA LYS A 87 -4.20 -5.64 11.80
C LYS A 87 -5.07 -6.20 10.69
N SER A 88 -6.40 -6.15 10.86
CA SER A 88 -7.32 -6.36 9.74
C SER A 88 -7.34 -5.13 8.84
N LEU A 89 -7.17 -5.26 7.53
CA LEU A 89 -7.06 -4.10 6.64
C LEU A 89 -8.42 -3.46 6.37
N MET A 90 -8.45 -2.14 6.14
CA MET A 90 -9.62 -1.35 5.74
C MET A 90 -10.84 -1.35 6.67
N GLN A 91 -10.79 -2.04 7.81
CA GLN A 91 -11.85 -2.04 8.84
C GLN A 91 -11.35 -1.52 10.19
N ALA A 92 -12.27 -1.19 11.10
CA ALA A 92 -11.93 -0.89 12.49
C ALA A 92 -11.32 -2.13 13.17
N ASP A 93 -10.29 -1.94 14.01
CA ASP A 93 -9.65 -3.03 14.75
C ASP A 93 -9.22 -2.54 16.15
N PRO A 94 -10.14 -2.55 17.12
CA PRO A 94 -9.86 -2.10 18.48
C PRO A 94 -8.74 -2.88 19.18
N VAL A 95 -8.54 -4.16 18.79
CA VAL A 95 -7.51 -5.02 19.37
C VAL A 95 -6.12 -4.52 18.94
N ALA A 96 -5.91 -4.27 17.65
CA ALA A 96 -4.67 -3.69 17.14
C ALA A 96 -4.38 -2.32 17.77
N THR A 97 -5.39 -1.46 17.89
CA THR A 97 -5.28 -0.16 18.56
C THR A 97 -4.85 -0.31 20.03
N LEU A 98 -5.44 -1.24 20.77
CA LEU A 98 -5.07 -1.51 22.16
C LEU A 98 -3.61 -2.00 22.29
N HIS A 99 -3.16 -2.86 21.39
CA HIS A 99 -1.77 -3.31 21.34
C HIS A 99 -0.81 -2.14 21.07
N ALA A 100 -1.14 -1.25 20.15
CA ALA A 100 -0.34 -0.06 19.86
C ALA A 100 -0.20 0.84 21.11
N PHE A 101 -1.31 1.14 21.79
CA PHE A 101 -1.29 1.94 23.03
C PHE A 101 -0.52 1.26 24.17
N ARG A 102 -0.57 -0.07 24.28
CA ARG A 102 0.26 -0.82 25.25
C ARG A 102 1.76 -0.67 24.98
N ILE A 103 2.18 -0.54 23.72
CA ILE A 103 3.58 -0.28 23.35
C ILE A 103 3.97 1.15 23.73
N LEU A 104 3.13 2.13 23.40
CA LEU A 104 3.35 3.53 23.77
C LEU A 104 3.43 3.73 25.29
N LYS A 105 2.53 3.12 26.08
CA LYS A 105 2.59 3.15 27.55
C LYS A 105 3.92 2.61 28.13
N LYS A 106 4.60 1.72 27.39
CA LYS A 106 5.92 1.18 27.75
C LYS A 106 7.10 1.99 27.20
N LYS A 107 6.86 3.25 26.82
CA LYS A 107 7.85 4.16 26.19
C LYS A 107 8.41 3.61 24.86
N GLY A 108 7.65 2.75 24.18
CA GLY A 108 8.02 2.17 22.89
C GLY A 108 7.69 3.10 21.71
N ILE A 109 8.17 2.72 20.52
CA ILE A 109 7.92 3.44 19.27
C ILE A 109 7.08 2.55 18.35
N ILE A 110 6.02 3.11 17.77
CA ILE A 110 5.23 2.45 16.74
C ILE A 110 5.42 3.18 15.41
N SER A 111 5.48 2.43 14.31
CA SER A 111 5.46 2.98 12.96
C SER A 111 4.21 2.51 12.23
N ILE A 112 3.60 3.44 11.51
CA ILE A 112 2.34 3.27 10.79
C ILE A 112 2.53 3.79 9.36
N PHE A 113 2.09 3.01 8.40
CA PHE A 113 1.88 3.45 7.02
C PHE A 113 0.39 3.82 6.90
N PRO A 114 0.03 5.11 6.98
CA PRO A 114 -1.37 5.49 7.19
C PRO A 114 -2.23 5.35 5.93
N GLU A 115 -1.60 5.12 4.77
CA GLU A 115 -2.20 4.67 3.51
C GLU A 115 -2.85 3.29 3.64
N GLY A 116 -2.32 2.43 4.54
CA GLY A 116 -2.80 1.07 4.75
C GLY A 116 -2.49 0.07 3.61
N GLN A 117 -1.97 0.56 2.48
CA GLN A 117 -1.54 -0.21 1.33
C GLN A 117 -0.29 0.41 0.70
N ILE A 118 0.37 -0.33 -0.18
CA ILE A 118 1.50 0.19 -0.97
C ILE A 118 0.96 0.83 -2.23
N SER A 119 1.35 2.08 -2.48
CA SER A 119 1.00 2.80 -3.70
C SER A 119 1.52 2.08 -4.95
N PRO A 120 0.66 1.60 -5.87
CA PRO A 120 1.09 0.94 -7.11
C PRO A 120 1.86 1.87 -8.06
N SER A 121 1.59 3.17 -8.01
CA SER A 121 2.13 4.19 -8.92
C SER A 121 3.33 4.97 -8.37
N GLY A 122 3.73 4.71 -7.11
CA GLY A 122 4.72 5.52 -6.38
C GLY A 122 4.24 6.90 -5.91
N ARG A 123 2.93 7.18 -5.90
CA ARG A 123 2.34 8.42 -5.37
C ARG A 123 1.58 8.14 -4.06
N LEU A 124 1.70 9.02 -3.07
CA LEU A 124 0.98 8.89 -1.80
C LEU A 124 -0.52 8.60 -2.03
N LEU A 125 -0.99 7.46 -1.52
CA LEU A 125 -2.42 7.15 -1.41
C LEU A 125 -3.05 7.98 -0.29
N THR A 126 -4.36 8.26 -0.39
CA THR A 126 -5.04 9.04 0.64
C THR A 126 -5.01 8.31 2.00
N PRO A 127 -4.36 8.86 3.03
CA PRO A 127 -4.37 8.26 4.35
C PRO A 127 -5.78 8.23 4.95
N ALA A 128 -6.13 7.20 5.72
CA ALA A 128 -7.43 7.15 6.37
C ALA A 128 -7.57 8.26 7.42
N TYR A 129 -8.68 9.02 7.40
CA TYR A 129 -8.93 10.10 8.38
C TYR A 129 -8.83 9.64 9.85
N ALA A 130 -9.11 8.36 10.10
CA ALA A 130 -8.95 7.72 11.40
C ALA A 130 -7.54 7.87 12.00
N ILE A 131 -6.50 8.09 11.18
CA ILE A 131 -5.14 8.35 11.67
C ILE A 131 -5.10 9.56 12.59
N ALA A 132 -5.80 10.66 12.27
CA ALA A 132 -5.81 11.86 13.10
C ALA A 132 -6.43 11.59 14.48
N LYS A 133 -7.57 10.89 14.51
CA LYS A 133 -8.22 10.47 15.76
C LYS A 133 -7.31 9.55 16.59
N PHE A 134 -6.59 8.64 15.94
CA PHE A 134 -5.63 7.76 16.59
C PHE A 134 -4.47 8.54 17.22
N LEU A 135 -3.86 9.48 16.49
CA LEU A 135 -2.75 10.31 16.97
C LEU A 135 -3.15 11.16 18.18
N LYS A 136 -4.29 11.86 18.09
CA LYS A 136 -4.84 12.66 19.21
C LYS A 136 -5.08 11.80 20.46
N LYS A 137 -5.66 10.61 20.29
CA LYS A 137 -5.89 9.69 21.41
C LYS A 137 -4.60 9.11 21.99
N ALA A 138 -3.58 8.89 21.15
CA ALA A 138 -2.28 8.43 21.59
C ALA A 138 -1.53 9.49 22.43
N ASN A 139 -1.68 10.76 22.07
CA ASN A 139 -1.12 11.92 22.78
C ASN A 139 0.38 11.79 23.08
N VAL A 140 1.17 11.59 22.01
CA VAL A 140 2.63 11.45 22.01
C VAL A 140 3.21 12.14 20.77
N ASP A 141 4.51 12.45 20.79
CA ASP A 141 5.18 13.06 19.63
C ASP A 141 5.00 12.24 18.34
N VAL A 142 4.72 12.95 17.25
CA VAL A 142 4.51 12.41 15.92
C VAL A 142 5.65 12.83 15.01
N TYR A 143 6.36 11.84 14.49
CA TYR A 143 7.44 12.00 13.54
C TYR A 143 7.04 11.44 12.18
N ILE A 144 7.69 11.91 11.13
CA ILE A 144 7.75 11.21 9.86
C ILE A 144 9.11 10.55 9.65
N VAL A 145 9.09 9.40 9.00
CA VAL A 145 10.27 8.79 8.36
C VAL A 145 9.89 8.55 6.90
N LYS A 146 10.19 9.52 6.05
CA LYS A 146 9.76 9.51 4.64
C LYS A 146 10.89 9.02 3.73
N HIS A 147 10.53 8.18 2.76
CA HIS A 147 11.44 7.56 1.80
C HIS A 147 11.16 8.08 0.39
N MET A 148 12.19 8.51 -0.32
CA MET A 148 12.10 8.97 -1.70
C MET A 148 13.04 8.15 -2.59
N GLY A 149 12.55 7.69 -3.74
CA GLY A 149 13.23 6.75 -4.64
C GLY A 149 13.01 5.27 -4.28
N ALA A 150 12.28 4.96 -3.22
CA ALA A 150 12.06 3.59 -2.76
C ALA A 150 11.21 2.79 -3.74
N GLY A 151 10.11 3.38 -4.24
CA GLY A 151 9.25 2.79 -5.26
C GLY A 151 9.90 2.70 -6.63
N LEU A 152 10.87 3.57 -6.95
CA LEU A 152 11.68 3.42 -8.17
C LEU A 152 12.71 2.30 -8.03
N SER A 153 13.31 2.15 -6.85
CA SER A 153 14.33 1.13 -6.63
C SER A 153 13.75 -0.27 -6.42
N ASN A 154 12.61 -0.37 -5.74
CA ASN A 154 11.94 -1.63 -5.45
C ASN A 154 10.42 -1.44 -5.64
N PRO A 155 9.97 -1.33 -6.90
CA PRO A 155 8.57 -1.07 -7.21
C PRO A 155 7.66 -2.19 -6.71
N PRO A 156 6.42 -1.87 -6.29
CA PRO A 156 5.49 -2.86 -5.74
C PRO A 156 4.96 -3.85 -6.78
N TRP A 157 5.08 -3.53 -8.06
CA TRP A 157 4.72 -4.44 -9.14
C TRP A 157 5.85 -5.42 -9.48
N SER A 158 7.07 -5.26 -8.96
CA SER A 158 8.20 -6.17 -9.26
C SER A 158 8.81 -6.82 -8.02
N LYS A 159 9.28 -8.05 -8.18
CA LYS A 159 10.18 -8.70 -7.20
C LYS A 159 11.65 -8.34 -7.41
N LYS A 160 11.98 -7.64 -8.50
CA LYS A 160 13.36 -7.28 -8.88
C LYS A 160 13.71 -5.90 -8.32
N THR A 161 14.99 -5.72 -7.98
CA THR A 161 15.51 -4.43 -7.49
C THR A 161 16.19 -3.67 -8.61
N PHE A 162 15.69 -2.47 -8.88
CA PHE A 162 16.23 -1.47 -9.78
C PHE A 162 17.24 -0.66 -8.97
N LYS A 163 18.53 -1.03 -9.01
CA LYS A 163 19.52 -0.43 -8.10
C LYS A 163 19.64 1.08 -8.35
N GLY A 164 19.40 1.88 -7.31
CA GLY A 164 19.47 3.34 -7.39
C GLY A 164 19.46 3.99 -6.01
N ARG A 165 19.34 5.31 -5.99
CA ARG A 165 19.37 6.11 -4.76
C ARG A 165 18.01 6.03 -4.05
N VAL A 166 18.02 5.75 -2.76
CA VAL A 166 16.84 5.91 -1.89
C VAL A 166 17.20 6.90 -0.80
N GLU A 167 16.52 8.04 -0.76
CA GLU A 167 16.75 9.05 0.27
C GLU A 167 15.75 8.87 1.40
N THR A 168 16.19 9.17 2.63
CA THR A 168 15.33 9.10 3.81
C THR A 168 15.48 10.34 4.65
N ILE A 169 14.35 10.92 5.03
CA ILE A 169 14.29 12.05 5.98
C ILE A 169 13.63 11.61 7.26
N LYS A 170 14.00 12.26 8.36
CA LYS A 170 13.36 12.12 9.67
C LYS A 170 13.05 13.50 10.21
N GLU A 171 11.81 13.70 10.63
CA GLU A 171 11.32 15.01 11.06
C GLU A 171 10.26 14.85 12.14
N LEU A 172 10.29 15.72 13.16
CA LEU A 172 9.19 15.88 14.12
C LEU A 172 8.15 16.77 13.44
N ILE A 173 6.93 16.27 13.28
CA ILE A 173 5.89 17.02 12.57
C ILE A 173 4.81 17.57 13.49
N ILE A 174 4.58 16.94 14.65
CA ILE A 174 3.66 17.41 15.68
C ILE A 174 4.19 16.95 17.05
N THR A 175 4.38 17.89 17.96
CA THR A 175 4.68 17.60 19.38
C THR A 175 3.44 17.10 20.11
N LYS A 176 3.65 16.40 21.23
CA LYS A 176 2.56 16.04 22.13
C LYS A 176 1.75 17.28 22.55
N GLU A 177 2.40 18.40 22.84
CA GLU A 177 1.75 19.63 23.27
C GLU A 177 0.84 20.18 22.16
N GLU A 178 1.32 20.27 20.93
CA GLU A 178 0.52 20.70 19.76
C GLU A 178 -0.67 19.77 19.50
N LEU A 179 -0.53 18.45 19.68
CA LEU A 179 -1.63 17.50 19.49
C LEU A 179 -2.85 17.79 20.36
N THR A 180 -2.65 18.40 21.54
CA THR A 180 -3.76 18.71 22.45
C THR A 180 -4.61 19.88 21.98
N SER A 181 -4.00 20.87 21.30
CA SER A 181 -4.69 22.06 20.81
C SER A 181 -5.24 21.90 19.40
N LEU A 182 -4.56 21.16 18.52
CA LEU A 182 -4.97 20.97 17.12
C LEU A 182 -6.27 20.16 17.01
N THR A 183 -7.18 20.56 16.13
CA THR A 183 -8.34 19.76 15.74
C THR A 183 -7.93 18.50 14.96
N SER A 184 -8.83 17.51 14.87
CA SER A 184 -8.56 16.30 14.07
C SER A 184 -8.32 16.62 12.59
N GLN A 185 -8.96 17.65 12.06
CA GLN A 185 -8.76 18.07 10.67
C GLN A 185 -7.38 18.69 10.45
N GLU A 186 -6.91 19.55 11.36
CA GLU A 186 -5.58 20.15 11.27
C GLU A 186 -4.49 19.08 11.39
N VAL A 187 -4.64 18.14 12.33
CA VAL A 187 -3.72 16.98 12.46
C VAL A 187 -3.70 16.18 11.16
N TYR A 188 -4.86 15.89 10.57
CA TYR A 188 -4.96 15.18 9.30
C TYR A 188 -4.23 15.92 8.17
N ASN A 189 -4.47 17.22 8.03
CA ASN A 189 -3.86 18.05 6.99
C ASN A 189 -2.33 18.11 7.14
N ILE A 190 -1.80 18.26 8.36
CA ILE A 190 -0.36 18.23 8.62
C ILE A 190 0.23 16.88 8.20
N VAL A 191 -0.41 15.77 8.61
CA VAL A 191 0.04 14.42 8.27
C VAL A 191 0.05 14.22 6.75
N TYR A 192 -1.03 14.57 6.06
CA TYR A 192 -1.14 14.44 4.61
C TYR A 192 -0.03 15.22 3.90
N ASN A 193 0.11 16.52 4.22
CA ASN A 193 1.08 17.40 3.57
C ASN A 193 2.54 16.95 3.82
N LYS A 194 2.84 16.50 5.04
CA LYS A 194 4.20 16.05 5.39
C LYS A 194 4.55 14.70 4.75
N LEU A 195 3.58 13.81 4.59
CA LEU A 195 3.78 12.52 3.93
C LEU A 195 3.73 12.59 2.41
N TYR A 196 3.12 13.63 1.83
CA TYR A 196 2.99 13.77 0.38
C TYR A 196 4.32 13.52 -0.34
N HIS A 197 4.24 12.64 -1.34
CA HIS A 197 5.35 12.21 -2.16
C HIS A 197 4.82 11.63 -3.48
N SER A 198 5.50 11.95 -4.58
CA SER A 198 5.41 11.24 -5.85
C SER A 198 6.83 10.88 -6.27
N GLU A 199 7.06 9.59 -6.55
CA GLU A 199 8.36 9.12 -7.03
C GLU A 199 8.76 9.79 -8.35
N SER A 200 7.81 9.97 -9.27
CA SER A 200 8.08 10.61 -10.57
C SER A 200 8.33 12.11 -10.43
N GLU A 201 7.50 12.85 -9.69
CA GLU A 201 7.71 14.29 -9.43
C GLU A 201 9.08 14.53 -8.77
N TYR A 202 9.42 13.71 -7.76
CA TYR A 202 10.69 13.82 -7.06
C TYR A 202 11.88 13.56 -7.98
N ASN A 203 11.81 12.51 -8.81
CA ASN A 203 12.94 12.12 -9.64
C ASN A 203 13.08 12.94 -10.93
N LEU A 204 12.04 13.65 -11.38
CA LEU A 204 12.16 14.68 -12.42
C LEU A 204 13.12 15.79 -12.00
N ILE A 205 13.10 16.17 -10.71
CA ILE A 205 13.99 17.18 -10.14
C ILE A 205 15.38 16.60 -9.86
N LYS A 206 15.45 15.45 -9.17
CA LYS A 206 16.72 14.85 -8.74
C LYS A 206 17.51 14.18 -9.86
N LYS A 207 16.83 13.70 -10.90
CA LYS A 207 17.40 13.00 -12.06
C LYS A 207 18.28 11.81 -11.66
N TYR A 208 17.95 11.11 -10.58
CA TYR A 208 18.68 9.89 -10.23
C TYR A 208 18.43 8.81 -11.27
N LYS A 209 19.49 8.05 -11.56
CA LYS A 209 19.47 6.95 -12.52
C LYS A 209 19.41 5.62 -11.78
N TYR A 210 18.52 4.76 -12.24
CA TYR A 210 18.28 3.43 -11.69
C TYR A 210 18.74 2.39 -12.72
N LYS A 211 19.47 1.38 -12.24
CA LYS A 211 19.83 0.22 -13.06
C LYS A 211 18.56 -0.60 -13.29
N LEU A 212 18.07 -0.56 -14.52
CA LEU A 212 16.83 -1.23 -14.91
C LEU A 212 16.95 -2.75 -14.81
N ASN A 213 15.83 -3.35 -14.45
CA ASN A 213 15.54 -4.74 -14.72
C ASN A 213 14.29 -4.80 -15.60
N ASP A 214 13.99 -6.00 -16.06
CA ASP A 214 12.75 -6.28 -16.76
C ASP A 214 11.51 -5.83 -15.94
N ILE A 215 10.60 -5.13 -16.63
CA ILE A 215 9.45 -4.43 -16.06
C ILE A 215 8.18 -5.30 -16.02
N SER A 216 8.31 -6.61 -16.20
CA SER A 216 7.16 -7.53 -16.16
C SER A 216 6.29 -7.25 -14.94
N ASN A 217 4.97 -7.32 -15.16
CA ASN A 217 3.89 -6.98 -14.24
C ASN A 217 3.55 -5.48 -14.14
N LEU A 218 4.33 -4.57 -14.76
CA LEU A 218 3.97 -3.14 -14.86
C LEU A 218 2.75 -2.91 -15.79
N GLU A 219 2.51 -3.80 -16.76
CA GLU A 219 1.32 -3.83 -17.61
C GLU A 219 0.02 -4.04 -16.82
N ASN A 220 0.10 -4.50 -15.57
CA ASN A 220 -1.06 -4.62 -14.68
C ASN A 220 -1.30 -3.35 -13.84
N VAL A 221 -0.35 -2.40 -13.83
CA VAL A 221 -0.50 -1.06 -13.24
C VAL A 221 -0.94 -0.07 -14.30
N ILE A 222 -0.24 -0.06 -15.43
CA ILE A 222 -0.63 0.67 -16.64
C ILE A 222 -1.26 -0.34 -17.59
N TYR A 223 -2.56 -0.57 -17.40
CA TYR A 223 -3.31 -1.59 -18.12
C TYR A 223 -3.94 -1.09 -19.41
N GLN A 224 -4.09 0.23 -19.58
CA GLN A 224 -4.78 0.82 -20.72
C GLN A 224 -3.81 1.60 -21.62
N CYS A 225 -3.89 1.36 -22.92
CA CYS A 225 -3.12 2.10 -23.92
C CYS A 225 -3.51 3.59 -23.91
N PRO A 226 -2.58 4.54 -23.78
CA PRO A 226 -2.90 5.96 -23.80
C PRO A 226 -3.29 6.48 -25.20
N SER A 227 -3.00 5.71 -26.27
CA SER A 227 -3.27 6.11 -27.65
C SER A 227 -4.63 5.62 -28.16
N CYS A 228 -4.95 4.32 -28.02
CA CYS A 228 -6.19 3.73 -28.54
C CYS A 228 -7.15 3.22 -27.46
N LEU A 229 -6.82 3.39 -26.18
CA LEU A 229 -7.63 2.98 -25.02
C LEU A 229 -7.85 1.47 -24.86
N HIS A 230 -7.19 0.63 -25.65
CA HIS A 230 -7.21 -0.82 -25.46
C HIS A 230 -6.70 -1.22 -24.07
N GLU A 231 -7.42 -2.10 -23.38
CA GLU A 231 -7.07 -2.65 -22.06
C GLU A 231 -6.36 -4.00 -22.23
N GLY A 232 -5.28 -4.21 -21.47
CA GLY A 232 -4.42 -5.38 -21.61
C GLY A 232 -3.16 -5.09 -22.42
N LEU A 233 -2.27 -4.26 -21.87
CA LEU A 233 -0.92 -4.10 -22.42
C LEU A 233 -0.07 -5.36 -22.19
N THR A 234 0.96 -5.52 -23.00
CA THR A 234 1.97 -6.58 -22.85
C THR A 234 3.31 -5.99 -22.48
N SER A 235 4.05 -6.61 -21.55
CA SER A 235 5.39 -6.17 -21.19
C SER A 235 6.47 -6.97 -21.91
N HIS A 236 7.50 -6.30 -22.40
CA HIS A 236 8.71 -6.93 -22.90
C HIS A 236 9.95 -6.11 -22.52
N LYS A 237 10.84 -6.69 -21.70
CA LYS A 237 12.05 -6.03 -21.16
C LYS A 237 11.74 -4.71 -20.46
N HIS A 238 11.90 -3.57 -21.12
CA HIS A 238 11.63 -2.24 -20.56
C HIS A 238 10.50 -1.53 -21.30
N GLN A 239 9.65 -2.27 -22.02
CA GLN A 239 8.59 -1.71 -22.85
C GLN A 239 7.23 -2.29 -22.47
N LEU A 240 6.20 -1.44 -22.52
CA LEU A 240 4.80 -1.84 -22.59
C LEU A 240 4.31 -1.63 -24.02
N ILE A 241 3.71 -2.66 -24.59
CA ILE A 241 3.29 -2.70 -26.00
C ILE A 241 1.80 -2.97 -26.04
N CYS A 242 1.06 -2.11 -26.74
CA CYS A 242 -0.36 -2.29 -27.00
C CYS A 242 -0.57 -3.31 -28.13
N PRO A 243 -1.27 -4.44 -27.90
CA PRO A 243 -1.49 -5.43 -28.94
C PRO A 243 -2.49 -4.98 -30.01
N SER A 244 -3.27 -3.91 -29.76
CA SER A 244 -4.27 -3.39 -30.69
C SER A 244 -3.69 -2.39 -31.71
N CYS A 245 -2.88 -1.43 -31.26
CA CYS A 245 -2.35 -0.36 -32.13
C CYS A 245 -0.82 -0.31 -32.21
N ASN A 246 -0.11 -1.24 -31.56
CA ASN A 246 1.36 -1.31 -31.48
C ASN A 246 2.04 -0.09 -30.82
N HIS A 247 1.28 0.81 -30.19
CA HIS A 247 1.86 1.90 -29.41
C HIS A 247 2.74 1.35 -28.28
N THR A 248 3.94 1.93 -28.14
CA THR A 248 4.97 1.44 -27.23
C THR A 248 5.35 2.50 -26.21
N LEU A 249 5.26 2.16 -24.92
CA LEU A 249 5.76 2.95 -23.80
C LEU A 249 7.08 2.37 -23.32
N THR A 250 8.17 3.12 -23.41
CA THR A 250 9.50 2.70 -22.98
C THR A 250 9.81 3.26 -21.60
N TYR A 251 10.10 2.36 -20.64
CA TYR A 251 10.50 2.68 -19.27
C TYR A 251 11.98 3.03 -19.22
N ASP A 252 12.30 4.26 -18.83
CA ASP A 252 13.66 4.78 -18.82
C ASP A 252 14.36 4.63 -17.47
N THR A 253 15.65 4.98 -17.45
CA THR A 253 16.50 4.91 -16.25
C THR A 253 16.13 5.92 -15.16
N CYS A 254 15.26 6.89 -15.45
CA CYS A 254 14.69 7.80 -14.46
C CYS A 254 13.36 7.29 -13.87
N GLY A 255 12.83 6.18 -14.38
CA GLY A 255 11.55 5.63 -13.97
C GLY A 255 10.34 6.28 -14.64
N LEU A 256 10.52 6.80 -15.85
CA LEU A 256 9.47 7.42 -16.66
C LEU A 256 9.10 6.51 -17.85
N LEU A 257 7.85 6.55 -18.30
CA LEU A 257 7.37 5.90 -19.51
C LEU A 257 7.26 6.95 -20.62
N ASN A 258 8.15 6.89 -21.62
CA ASN A 258 8.26 7.91 -22.69
C ASN A 258 8.33 9.35 -22.16
N GLY A 259 9.06 9.57 -21.06
CA GLY A 259 9.20 10.88 -20.42
C GLY A 259 8.04 11.28 -19.51
N GLU A 260 7.01 10.45 -19.37
CA GLU A 260 5.89 10.68 -18.47
C GLU A 260 6.01 9.88 -17.17
N GLY A 261 5.57 10.47 -16.05
CA GLY A 261 5.53 9.80 -14.75
C GLY A 261 4.57 8.61 -14.72
N LEU A 262 4.92 7.57 -13.97
CA LEU A 262 4.06 6.41 -13.78
C LEU A 262 2.73 6.79 -13.11
N ASP A 263 2.80 7.70 -12.13
CA ASP A 263 1.65 8.25 -11.43
C ASP A 263 0.75 9.09 -12.33
N THR A 264 1.31 9.89 -13.24
CA THR A 264 0.50 10.64 -14.21
C THR A 264 -0.29 9.71 -15.12
N LEU A 265 0.34 8.65 -15.65
CA LEU A 265 -0.35 7.65 -16.47
C LEU A 265 -1.40 6.87 -15.66
N PHE A 266 -1.10 6.56 -14.40
CA PHE A 266 -2.04 5.92 -13.48
C PHE A 266 -3.30 6.78 -13.25
N LEU A 267 -3.13 8.06 -12.91
CA LEU A 267 -4.22 9.02 -12.70
C LEU A 267 -5.05 9.28 -13.96
N LYS A 268 -4.43 9.22 -15.15
CA LYS A 268 -5.15 9.30 -16.43
C LYS A 268 -6.11 8.12 -16.62
N GLN A 269 -5.74 6.90 -16.22
CA GLN A 269 -6.62 5.73 -16.26
C GLN A 269 -7.78 5.89 -15.27
N GLU A 270 -7.48 6.31 -14.04
CA GLU A 270 -8.50 6.58 -13.02
C GLU A 270 -9.51 7.63 -13.51
N SER A 271 -9.02 8.74 -14.06
CA SER A 271 -9.86 9.82 -14.59
C SER A 271 -10.78 9.37 -15.73
N ARG A 272 -10.34 8.41 -16.56
CA ARG A 272 -11.18 7.83 -17.62
C ARG A 272 -12.28 6.95 -17.04
N VAL A 273 -11.91 6.06 -16.12
CA VAL A 273 -12.88 5.19 -15.42
C VAL A 273 -13.96 6.03 -14.74
N ARG A 274 -13.58 7.11 -14.05
CA ARG A 274 -14.55 8.04 -13.42
C ARG A 274 -15.56 8.58 -14.44
N LYS A 275 -15.08 9.07 -15.59
CA LYS A 275 -15.95 9.55 -16.68
C LYS A 275 -16.85 8.46 -17.25
N GLU A 276 -16.34 7.23 -17.41
CA GLU A 276 -17.16 6.11 -17.88
C GLU A 276 -18.29 5.78 -16.91
N VAL A 277 -18.02 5.83 -15.60
CA VAL A 277 -19.02 5.62 -14.54
C VAL A 277 -20.05 6.76 -14.55
N ASP A 278 -19.61 8.02 -14.63
CA ASP A 278 -20.52 9.18 -14.65
C ASP A 278 -21.46 9.18 -15.86
N LEU A 279 -20.96 8.75 -17.02
CA LEU A 279 -21.74 8.71 -18.27
C LEU A 279 -22.66 7.49 -18.34
N ASN A 280 -22.48 6.48 -17.49
CA ASN A 280 -23.27 5.25 -17.51
C ASN A 280 -23.80 4.89 -16.11
N PRO A 281 -25.06 5.26 -15.77
CA PRO A 281 -25.69 4.90 -14.49
C PRO A 281 -25.78 3.40 -14.21
N ASN A 282 -25.62 2.55 -15.24
CA ASN A 282 -25.61 1.10 -15.13
C ASN A 282 -24.21 0.51 -15.33
N TYR A 283 -23.14 1.31 -15.15
CA TYR A 283 -21.76 0.83 -15.25
C TYR A 283 -21.56 -0.40 -14.36
N GLN A 284 -20.98 -1.43 -14.97
CA GLN A 284 -20.70 -2.70 -14.33
C GLN A 284 -19.35 -3.20 -14.83
N ILE A 285 -18.56 -3.74 -13.91
CA ILE A 285 -17.34 -4.47 -14.20
C ILE A 285 -17.40 -5.83 -13.52
N GLU A 286 -16.93 -6.86 -14.20
CA GLU A 286 -16.94 -8.22 -13.67
C GLU A 286 -15.73 -9.01 -14.15
N GLY A 287 -15.41 -10.08 -13.41
CA GLY A 287 -14.36 -11.02 -13.78
C GLY A 287 -14.57 -12.36 -13.12
N HIS A 288 -14.08 -13.41 -13.77
CA HIS A 288 -14.05 -14.73 -13.18
C HIS A 288 -12.94 -14.79 -12.13
N ALA A 289 -13.26 -15.32 -10.95
CA ALA A 289 -12.34 -15.37 -9.83
C ALA A 289 -12.30 -16.77 -9.21
N ARG A 290 -11.09 -17.21 -8.86
CA ARG A 290 -10.89 -18.22 -7.81
C ARG A 290 -10.97 -17.51 -6.47
N LEU A 291 -11.85 -17.99 -5.60
CA LEU A 291 -12.05 -17.46 -4.27
C LEU A 291 -11.12 -18.17 -3.29
N MET A 292 -10.26 -17.39 -2.65
CA MET A 292 -9.37 -17.83 -1.59
C MET A 292 -9.86 -17.30 -0.24
N SER A 293 -9.89 -18.15 0.78
CA SER A 293 -10.23 -17.76 2.15
C SER A 293 -9.45 -18.60 3.17
N PHE A 294 -9.43 -18.16 4.43
CA PHE A 294 -8.71 -18.89 5.48
C PHE A 294 -9.49 -20.14 5.91
N ARG A 295 -8.82 -21.29 5.89
CA ARG A 295 -9.22 -22.54 6.57
C ARG A 295 -8.03 -23.01 7.39
N ASN A 296 -8.23 -23.32 8.67
CA ASN A 296 -7.17 -23.79 9.57
C ASN A 296 -5.88 -22.94 9.51
N GLN A 297 -6.04 -21.61 9.54
CA GLN A 297 -4.92 -20.65 9.49
C GLN A 297 -4.09 -20.69 8.20
N LYS A 298 -4.59 -21.31 7.12
CA LYS A 298 -3.98 -21.26 5.79
C LYS A 298 -4.95 -20.64 4.80
N LEU A 299 -4.43 -19.79 3.91
CA LEU A 299 -5.19 -19.25 2.80
C LEU A 299 -5.27 -20.34 1.73
N VAL A 300 -6.48 -20.83 1.47
CA VAL A 300 -6.73 -21.93 0.52
C VAL A 300 -7.84 -21.53 -0.44
N GLU A 301 -7.87 -22.19 -1.60
CA GLU A 301 -8.98 -22.06 -2.53
C GLU A 301 -10.22 -22.70 -1.90
N VAL A 302 -11.32 -21.94 -1.87
CA VAL A 302 -12.61 -22.40 -1.32
C VAL A 302 -13.70 -22.46 -2.39
N GLY A 303 -13.44 -21.94 -3.59
CA GLY A 303 -14.28 -22.16 -4.77
C GLY A 303 -14.01 -21.15 -5.89
N SER A 304 -14.93 -21.06 -6.85
CA SER A 304 -14.79 -20.21 -8.04
C SER A 304 -16.13 -19.62 -8.48
N GLY A 305 -16.10 -18.47 -9.14
CA GLY A 305 -17.31 -17.78 -9.58
C GLY A 305 -17.03 -16.45 -10.25
N ILE A 306 -18.05 -15.61 -10.37
CA ILE A 306 -17.95 -14.27 -10.94
C ILE A 306 -18.05 -13.26 -9.80
N ILE A 307 -17.08 -12.35 -9.72
CA ILE A 307 -17.16 -11.15 -8.88
C ILE A 307 -17.50 -9.96 -9.80
N SER A 308 -18.54 -9.21 -9.45
CA SER A 308 -18.94 -8.00 -10.16
C SER A 308 -19.02 -6.82 -9.21
N LEU A 309 -18.82 -5.63 -9.76
CA LEU A 309 -19.04 -4.36 -9.09
C LEU A 309 -20.03 -3.55 -9.93
N LYS A 310 -21.15 -3.20 -9.31
CA LYS A 310 -22.24 -2.44 -9.94
C LYS A 310 -22.87 -1.51 -8.91
N ARG A 311 -23.14 -0.26 -9.30
CA ARG A 311 -23.68 0.79 -8.42
C ARG A 311 -22.82 1.00 -7.17
N PHE A 312 -23.18 0.43 -6.03
CA PHE A 312 -22.45 0.59 -4.76
C PHE A 312 -22.20 -0.76 -4.06
N GLU A 313 -22.24 -1.86 -4.82
CA GLU A 313 -22.11 -3.21 -4.27
C GLU A 313 -21.16 -4.08 -5.10
N TYR A 314 -20.31 -4.82 -4.39
CA TYR A 314 -19.58 -5.97 -4.92
C TYR A 314 -20.45 -7.22 -4.73
N THR A 315 -20.69 -7.97 -5.80
CA THR A 315 -21.46 -9.21 -5.75
C THR A 315 -20.63 -10.37 -6.27
N TYR A 316 -20.45 -11.40 -5.45
CA TYR A 316 -19.86 -12.66 -5.87
C TYR A 316 -20.95 -13.73 -6.04
N LYS A 317 -20.98 -14.39 -7.20
CA LYS A 317 -21.85 -15.54 -7.48
C LYS A 317 -20.99 -16.72 -7.90
N GLY A 318 -20.99 -17.78 -7.09
CA GLY A 318 -20.14 -18.93 -7.34
C GLY A 318 -20.23 -19.99 -6.25
N THR A 319 -19.28 -20.91 -6.24
CA THR A 319 -19.20 -21.96 -5.23
C THR A 319 -18.33 -21.53 -4.05
N ILE A 320 -18.71 -21.90 -2.83
CA ILE A 320 -17.88 -21.80 -1.63
C ILE A 320 -18.06 -23.10 -0.84
N ASP A 321 -16.97 -23.82 -0.61
CA ASP A 321 -16.97 -25.15 0.04
C ASP A 321 -17.98 -26.11 -0.63
N HIS A 322 -17.97 -26.15 -1.98
CA HIS A 322 -18.85 -26.98 -2.82
C HIS A 322 -20.34 -26.59 -2.86
N GLU A 323 -20.75 -25.53 -2.18
CA GLU A 323 -22.12 -25.01 -2.23
C GLU A 323 -22.20 -23.72 -3.05
N PHE A 324 -23.26 -23.54 -3.82
CA PHE A 324 -23.51 -22.26 -4.49
C PHE A 324 -23.87 -21.18 -3.46
N LYS A 325 -23.17 -20.04 -3.50
CA LYS A 325 -23.41 -18.88 -2.63
C LYS A 325 -23.39 -17.59 -3.44
N GLU A 326 -24.21 -16.65 -2.99
CA GLU A 326 -24.19 -15.25 -3.41
C GLU A 326 -23.72 -14.41 -2.22
N LEU A 327 -22.62 -13.69 -2.38
CA LEU A 327 -22.11 -12.75 -1.37
C LEU A 327 -22.24 -11.33 -1.88
N THR A 328 -22.66 -10.41 -1.01
CA THR A 328 -22.80 -8.98 -1.33
C THR A 328 -22.04 -8.15 -0.31
N PHE A 329 -21.18 -7.25 -0.80
CA PHE A 329 -20.40 -6.34 0.03
C PHE A 329 -20.68 -4.89 -0.39
N LYS A 330 -20.98 -4.03 0.59
CA LYS A 330 -21.24 -2.61 0.32
C LYS A 330 -19.93 -1.87 0.10
N VAL A 331 -19.86 -1.09 -0.96
CA VAL A 331 -18.71 -0.22 -1.25
C VAL A 331 -18.43 0.71 -0.07
N SER A 332 -19.46 1.24 0.61
CA SER A 332 -19.31 2.10 1.80
C SER A 332 -18.56 1.48 2.97
N SER A 333 -18.43 0.15 3.02
CA SER A 333 -17.64 -0.57 4.03
C SER A 333 -16.21 -0.88 3.60
N THR A 334 -15.88 -0.62 2.33
CA THR A 334 -14.60 -0.95 1.68
C THR A 334 -14.08 0.29 0.94
N PRO A 335 -13.39 1.23 1.64
CA PRO A 335 -12.88 2.47 1.03
C PRO A 335 -11.96 2.24 -0.16
N THR A 336 -11.33 1.09 -0.21
CA THR A 336 -10.47 0.60 -1.29
C THR A 336 -10.36 -0.91 -1.16
N LEU A 337 -9.85 -1.58 -2.20
CA LEU A 337 -9.62 -3.02 -2.21
C LEU A 337 -8.12 -3.30 -2.06
N PRO A 338 -7.66 -3.87 -0.93
CA PRO A 338 -6.32 -4.42 -0.85
C PRO A 338 -6.08 -5.40 -2.00
N SER A 339 -5.03 -5.16 -2.78
CA SER A 339 -4.78 -5.92 -4.00
C SER A 339 -3.32 -6.32 -4.13
N ASP A 340 -3.10 -7.52 -4.67
CA ASP A 340 -1.79 -7.92 -5.18
C ASP A 340 -1.80 -7.63 -6.70
N ILE A 341 -0.96 -6.69 -7.14
CA ILE A 341 -0.89 -6.23 -8.53
C ILE A 341 -0.70 -7.42 -9.48
N GLY A 342 -1.56 -7.54 -10.48
CA GLY A 342 -1.50 -8.62 -11.47
C GLY A 342 -2.20 -9.90 -11.05
N ARG A 343 -2.91 -9.92 -9.91
CA ARG A 343 -3.42 -11.18 -9.32
C ARG A 343 -4.79 -11.09 -8.68
N ASN A 344 -4.99 -10.25 -7.66
CA ASN A 344 -6.20 -10.34 -6.84
C ASN A 344 -6.67 -9.01 -6.26
N ILE A 345 -7.95 -9.01 -5.86
CA ILE A 345 -8.54 -8.05 -4.94
C ILE A 345 -8.98 -8.77 -3.65
N GLN A 346 -9.02 -8.05 -2.53
CA GLN A 346 -9.37 -8.62 -1.23
C GLN A 346 -10.47 -7.78 -0.57
N ILE A 347 -11.47 -8.45 -0.03
CA ILE A 347 -12.49 -7.86 0.82
C ILE A 347 -12.40 -8.50 2.21
N TYR A 348 -12.40 -7.66 3.25
CA TYR A 348 -12.38 -8.08 4.64
C TYR A 348 -13.75 -7.77 5.26
N GLU A 349 -14.45 -8.79 5.74
CA GLU A 349 -15.75 -8.62 6.40
C GLU A 349 -15.86 -9.60 7.58
N LYS A 350 -16.25 -9.09 8.76
CA LYS A 350 -16.44 -9.89 9.99
C LYS A 350 -15.22 -10.79 10.31
N ASP A 351 -14.02 -10.25 10.14
CA ASP A 351 -12.72 -10.95 10.32
C ASP A 351 -12.46 -12.12 9.35
N ILE A 352 -13.27 -12.27 8.31
CA ILE A 352 -13.07 -13.19 7.20
C ILE A 352 -12.42 -12.42 6.04
N ILE A 353 -11.44 -13.05 5.38
CA ILE A 353 -10.88 -12.57 4.13
C ILE A 353 -11.55 -13.30 2.96
N TYR A 354 -11.95 -12.52 1.96
CA TYR A 354 -12.35 -12.99 0.64
C TYR A 354 -11.35 -12.44 -0.35
N GLN A 355 -10.41 -13.28 -0.80
CA GLN A 355 -9.42 -12.90 -1.80
C GLN A 355 -9.84 -13.49 -3.15
N PHE A 356 -10.18 -12.62 -4.09
CA PHE A 356 -10.62 -12.99 -5.43
C PHE A 356 -9.43 -12.93 -6.38
N GLU A 357 -8.88 -14.09 -6.75
CA GLU A 357 -7.83 -14.19 -7.76
C GLU A 357 -8.45 -14.18 -9.15
N LEU A 358 -8.27 -13.07 -9.87
CA LEU A 358 -8.89 -12.81 -11.16
C LEU A 358 -8.09 -13.47 -12.29
N ASP A 359 -8.79 -13.98 -13.29
CA ASP A 359 -8.21 -14.56 -14.50
C ASP A 359 -7.52 -13.51 -15.38
N ILE A 360 -8.14 -12.33 -15.50
CA ILE A 360 -7.57 -11.16 -16.16
C ILE A 360 -6.67 -10.40 -15.18
N LYS A 361 -5.36 -10.47 -15.39
CA LYS A 361 -4.34 -9.95 -14.45
C LYS A 361 -4.42 -8.44 -14.18
N TRP A 362 -4.85 -7.65 -15.15
CA TRP A 362 -4.95 -6.19 -14.99
C TRP A 362 -6.28 -5.73 -14.39
N LEU A 363 -7.30 -6.59 -14.40
CA LEU A 363 -8.64 -6.30 -13.90
C LEU A 363 -8.68 -5.87 -12.42
N PRO A 364 -7.86 -6.44 -11.49
CA PRO A 364 -7.77 -5.94 -10.13
C PRO A 364 -7.57 -4.42 -10.04
N THR A 365 -6.66 -3.85 -10.84
CA THR A 365 -6.35 -2.41 -10.81
C THR A 365 -7.55 -1.58 -11.27
N LYS A 366 -8.26 -2.01 -12.32
CA LYS A 366 -9.48 -1.33 -12.78
C LYS A 366 -10.59 -1.43 -11.73
N MET A 367 -10.78 -2.60 -11.10
CA MET A 367 -11.76 -2.77 -10.03
C MET A 367 -11.46 -1.88 -8.81
N VAL A 368 -10.19 -1.67 -8.47
CA VAL A 368 -9.78 -0.69 -7.44
C VAL A 368 -10.20 0.72 -7.84
N HIS A 369 -9.89 1.18 -9.06
CA HIS A 369 -10.28 2.52 -9.53
C HIS A 369 -11.80 2.75 -9.48
N VAL A 370 -12.57 1.79 -9.99
CA VAL A 370 -14.04 1.87 -9.99
C VAL A 370 -14.55 1.87 -8.54
N GLY A 371 -14.03 0.98 -7.69
CA GLY A 371 -14.41 0.83 -6.30
C GLY A 371 -14.18 2.09 -5.45
N GLU A 372 -12.99 2.68 -5.55
CA GLU A 372 -12.64 3.91 -4.83
C GLU A 372 -13.49 5.09 -5.30
N TYR A 373 -13.80 5.17 -6.59
CA TYR A 373 -14.66 6.23 -7.10
C TYR A 373 -16.11 6.09 -6.62
N LEU A 374 -16.67 4.89 -6.68
CA LEU A 374 -18.02 4.61 -6.16
C LEU A 374 -18.09 4.84 -4.66
N TYR A 375 -17.01 4.56 -3.91
CA TYR A 375 -16.93 4.91 -2.49
C TYR A 375 -17.05 6.40 -2.27
N HIS A 376 -16.31 7.20 -3.06
CA HIS A 376 -16.38 8.65 -3.01
C HIS A 376 -17.79 9.18 -3.33
N LEU A 377 -18.42 8.69 -4.41
CA LEU A 377 -19.79 9.08 -4.78
C LEU A 377 -20.80 8.76 -3.68
N ASN A 378 -20.74 7.56 -3.10
CA ASN A 378 -21.61 7.17 -2.00
C ASN A 378 -21.48 8.11 -0.78
N HIS A 379 -20.32 8.73 -0.55
CA HIS A 379 -20.12 9.68 0.56
C HIS A 379 -20.57 11.10 0.24
N LEU A 380 -20.84 11.42 -1.03
CA LEU A 380 -21.45 12.69 -1.42
C LEU A 380 -22.99 12.61 -1.41
N GLU A 381 -23.54 11.42 -1.63
CA GLU A 381 -24.99 11.17 -1.63
C GLU A 381 -25.60 11.01 -0.21
N ASN A 382 -24.78 10.77 0.81
CA ASN A 382 -25.17 10.63 2.22
C ASN A 382 -24.57 11.76 3.06
#